data_AF-A0A3M2D987-F1
#
_entry.id   AF-A0A3M2D987-F1
#
_cell.length_a   1.000
_cell.length_b   1.000
_cell.length_c   1.000
_cell.angle_alpha   90.00
_cell.angle_beta   90.00
_cell.angle_gamma   90.00
#
_symmetry.space_group_name_H-M   'P 1'
#
loop_
_entity.id
_entity.type
_entity.pdbx_description
1 polymer ?
#
loop_
_entity_poly.entity_id
_entity_poly.type
_entity_poly.pdbx_seq_one_letter_code
_entity_poly.pdbx_strand_id
1 'polypeptide(L)'
;MKFFFNNIELILSGVGIVVIIAVPMLFFSGSNVWHAAAITATIVGTLHGLIFWVVRKRQRQVREETITEIRRMLEEVTNNQLTVIMLSVSDTAKPKLEELQTAVSKISTLVNTLSEESLRSWKARYERVLQSLEKK
;
A
#
# COMPACT_ATOMS: atom_id res chain seq x y z
N MET A 1 16.34 0.68 -12.46
CA MET A 1 16.19 -0.03 -11.17
C MET A 1 14.76 -0.06 -10.62
N LYS A 2 13.94 1.01 -10.72
CA LYS A 2 12.52 0.99 -10.25
C LYS A 2 11.67 -0.13 -10.87
N PHE A 3 11.89 -0.47 -12.15
CA PHE A 3 11.17 -1.55 -12.84
C PHE A 3 11.48 -2.95 -12.24
N PHE A 4 12.72 -3.19 -11.79
CA PHE A 4 13.12 -4.46 -11.18
C PHE A 4 12.44 -4.68 -9.82
N PHE A 5 12.39 -3.65 -8.98
CA PHE A 5 11.71 -3.75 -7.68
C PHE A 5 10.19 -3.86 -7.83
N ASN A 6 9.60 -3.19 -8.82
CA ASN A 6 8.16 -3.20 -9.05
C ASN A 6 7.66 -4.51 -9.70
N ASN A 7 8.53 -5.21 -10.42
CA ASN A 7 8.22 -6.48 -11.09
C ASN A 7 9.05 -7.64 -10.54
N ILE A 8 9.60 -7.51 -9.32
CA ILE A 8 10.48 -8.54 -8.76
C ILE A 8 9.75 -9.88 -8.64
N GLU A 9 8.45 -9.86 -8.36
CA GLU A 9 7.59 -11.05 -8.30
C GLU A 9 7.49 -11.75 -9.67
N LEU A 10 7.35 -10.98 -10.74
CA LEU A 10 7.26 -11.51 -12.10
C LEU A 10 8.62 -12.07 -12.57
N ILE A 11 9.71 -11.34 -12.30
CA ILE A 11 11.06 -11.72 -12.71
C ILE A 11 11.51 -12.96 -11.93
N LEU A 12 11.32 -12.99 -10.61
CA LEU A 12 11.70 -14.11 -9.77
C LEU A 12 10.96 -15.38 -10.20
N SER A 13 9.64 -15.29 -10.39
CA SER A 13 8.81 -16.42 -10.86
C SER A 13 9.23 -16.90 -12.26
N GLY A 14 9.50 -15.97 -13.18
CA GLY A 14 9.97 -16.30 -14.53
C GLY A 14 11.32 -17.04 -14.50
N VAL A 15 12.29 -16.54 -13.75
CA VAL A 15 13.58 -17.20 -13.55
C VAL A 15 13.40 -18.57 -12.89
N GLY A 16 12.52 -18.69 -11.91
CA GLY A 16 12.19 -19.95 -11.26
C GLY A 16 11.72 -21.03 -12.24
N ILE A 17 10.81 -20.67 -13.16
CA ILE A 17 10.33 -21.61 -14.19
C ILE A 17 11.48 -22.04 -15.12
N VAL A 18 12.32 -21.09 -15.55
CA VAL A 18 13.49 -21.40 -16.38
C VAL A 18 14.44 -22.36 -15.65
N VAL A 19 14.71 -22.13 -14.37
CA VAL A 19 15.59 -23.00 -13.56
C VAL A 19 15.00 -24.41 -13.40
N ILE A 20 13.70 -24.53 -13.13
CA ILE A 20 13.02 -25.82 -12.96
C ILE A 20 13.09 -26.67 -14.24
N ILE A 21 13.04 -26.04 -15.42
CA ILE A 21 13.10 -26.74 -16.70
C ILE A 21 14.54 -26.98 -17.15
N ALA A 22 15.41 -25.97 -17.04
CA ALA A 22 16.76 -26.02 -17.57
C ALA A 22 17.69 -26.94 -16.76
N VAL A 23 17.61 -26.93 -15.42
CA VAL A 23 18.53 -27.72 -14.58
C VAL A 23 18.38 -29.23 -14.82
N PRO A 24 17.16 -29.82 -14.80
CA PRO A 24 17.01 -31.25 -15.06
C PRO A 24 17.44 -31.65 -16.47
N MET A 25 17.17 -30.79 -17.46
CA MET A 25 17.46 -31.05 -18.87
C MET A 25 18.95 -30.97 -19.22
N LEU A 26 19.71 -30.11 -18.54
CA LEU A 26 21.15 -29.92 -18.77
C LEU A 26 22.03 -30.92 -18.00
N PHE A 27 21.58 -31.36 -16.81
CA PHE A 27 22.42 -32.16 -15.91
C PHE A 27 22.00 -33.63 -15.81
N PHE A 28 20.81 -34.00 -16.30
CA PHE A 28 20.29 -35.37 -16.23
C PHE A 28 19.79 -35.85 -17.59
N SER A 29 19.81 -37.16 -17.81
CA SER A 29 19.33 -37.79 -19.06
C SER A 29 18.60 -39.10 -18.75
N GLY A 30 17.67 -39.48 -19.62
CA GLY A 30 16.84 -40.69 -19.44
C GLY A 30 15.74 -40.52 -18.38
N SER A 31 15.34 -41.61 -17.71
CA SER A 31 14.22 -41.64 -16.77
C SER A 31 14.41 -40.73 -15.53
N ASN A 32 15.65 -40.35 -15.21
CA ASN A 32 15.97 -39.56 -14.02
C ASN A 32 15.67 -38.06 -14.16
N VAL A 33 15.42 -37.56 -15.38
CA VAL A 33 15.14 -36.13 -15.65
C VAL A 33 13.89 -35.68 -14.89
N TRP A 34 12.83 -36.49 -14.89
CA TRP A 34 11.57 -36.15 -14.22
C TRP A 34 11.72 -36.13 -12.70
N HIS A 35 12.55 -37.01 -12.14
CA HIS A 35 12.82 -37.03 -10.71
C HIS A 35 13.65 -35.82 -10.28
N ALA A 36 14.67 -35.46 -11.06
CA ALA A 36 15.45 -34.24 -10.85
C ALA A 36 14.60 -32.96 -10.99
N ALA A 37 13.66 -32.94 -11.95
CA ALA A 37 12.71 -31.84 -12.12
C ALA A 37 11.78 -31.68 -10.92
N ALA A 38 11.26 -32.78 -10.37
CA ALA A 38 10.43 -32.73 -9.17
C ALA A 38 11.20 -32.15 -7.98
N ILE A 39 12.42 -32.62 -7.72
CA ILE A 39 13.26 -32.11 -6.62
C ILE A 39 13.58 -30.62 -6.82
N THR A 40 13.98 -30.24 -8.04
CA THR A 40 14.29 -28.84 -8.38
C THR A 40 13.06 -27.95 -8.19
N ALA A 41 11.89 -28.39 -8.66
CA ALA A 41 10.62 -27.67 -8.47
C ALA A 41 10.25 -27.50 -7.00
N THR A 42 10.43 -28.53 -6.17
CA THR A 42 10.17 -28.43 -4.73
C THR A 42 11.09 -27.42 -4.06
N ILE A 43 12.39 -27.45 -4.37
CA ILE A 43 13.37 -26.52 -3.78
C ILE A 43 13.08 -25.09 -4.22
N VAL A 44 12.94 -24.86 -5.53
CA VAL A 44 12.68 -23.53 -6.09
C VAL A 44 11.34 -22.99 -5.58
N GLY A 45 10.30 -23.81 -5.54
CA GLY A 45 8.98 -23.43 -5.03
C GLY A 45 9.02 -23.05 -3.54
N THR A 46 9.76 -23.80 -2.72
CA THR A 46 9.92 -23.51 -1.30
C THR A 46 10.66 -22.19 -1.08
N LEU A 47 11.75 -21.95 -1.82
CA LEU A 47 12.48 -20.69 -1.78
C LEU A 47 11.61 -19.50 -2.19
N HIS A 48 10.82 -19.64 -3.26
CA HIS A 48 9.87 -18.60 -3.68
C HIS A 48 8.84 -18.31 -2.59
N GLY A 49 8.24 -19.35 -2.02
CA GLY A 49 7.28 -19.21 -0.93
C GLY A 49 7.86 -18.40 0.24
N LEU A 50 9.10 -18.71 0.64
CA LEU A 50 9.79 -18.01 1.72
C LEU A 50 10.11 -16.55 1.37
N ILE A 51 10.65 -16.29 0.17
CA ILE A 51 10.96 -14.93 -0.30
C ILE A 51 9.67 -14.10 -0.35
N PHE A 52 8.59 -14.63 -0.95
CA PHE A 52 7.32 -13.93 -1.01
C PHE A 52 6.71 -13.68 0.36
N TRP A 53 6.84 -14.63 1.28
CA TRP A 53 6.39 -14.44 2.66
C TRP A 53 7.11 -13.28 3.34
N VAL A 54 8.45 -13.22 3.25
CA VAL A 54 9.25 -12.14 3.83
C VAL A 54 8.89 -10.79 3.20
N VAL A 55 8.80 -10.74 1.86
CA VAL A 55 8.45 -9.50 1.14
C VAL A 55 7.07 -9.02 1.54
N ARG A 56 6.06 -9.90 1.57
CA ARG A 56 4.69 -9.54 1.97
C ARG A 56 4.63 -9.06 3.42
N LYS A 57 5.36 -9.71 4.33
CA LYS A 57 5.44 -9.28 5.74
C LYS A 57 6.02 -7.87 5.86
N ARG A 58 7.12 -7.59 5.16
CA ARG A 58 7.77 -6.28 5.16
C ARG A 58 6.91 -5.20 4.50
N GLN A 59 6.25 -5.51 3.39
CA GLN A 59 5.34 -4.58 2.71
C GLN A 59 4.16 -4.19 3.60
N ARG A 60 3.62 -5.11 4.42
CA ARG A 60 2.57 -4.79 5.40
C ARG A 60 3.07 -3.79 6.45
N GLN A 61 4.24 -4.05 7.03
CA GLN A 61 4.83 -3.16 8.04
C GLN A 61 5.09 -1.75 7.50
N VAL A 62 5.74 -1.65 6.33
CA VAL A 62 6.02 -0.34 5.70
C VAL A 62 4.73 0.42 5.37
N ARG A 63 3.67 -0.28 4.96
CA ARG A 63 2.36 0.36 4.70
C ARG A 63 1.72 0.90 5.97
N GLU A 64 1.73 0.14 7.06
CA GLU A 64 1.20 0.58 8.36
C GLU A 64 1.98 1.77 8.92
N GLU A 65 3.32 1.73 8.84
CA GLU A 65 4.19 2.84 9.23
C GLU A 65 3.91 4.09 8.39
N THR A 66 3.83 3.96 7.06
CA THR A 66 3.56 5.09 6.16
C THR A 66 2.19 5.73 6.44
N ILE A 67 1.16 4.94 6.71
CA ILE A 67 -0.17 5.47 7.08
C ILE A 67 -0.10 6.24 8.39
N THR A 68 0.63 5.71 9.37
CA THR A 68 0.81 6.35 10.68
C THR A 68 1.57 7.68 10.54
N GLU A 69 2.62 7.70 9.72
CA GLU A 69 3.40 8.91 9.38
C GLU A 69 2.51 9.98 8.73
N ILE A 70 1.74 9.61 7.71
CA ILE A 70 0.83 10.51 6.99
C ILE A 70 -0.23 11.07 7.95
N ARG A 71 -0.78 10.23 8.82
CA ARG A 71 -1.74 10.67 9.83
C ARG A 71 -1.14 11.73 10.76
N ARG A 72 0.07 11.52 11.27
CA ARG A 72 0.76 12.51 12.12
C ARG A 72 1.00 13.82 11.39
N MET A 73 1.50 13.77 10.16
CA MET A 73 1.72 14.97 9.35
C MET A 73 0.41 15.74 9.08
N LEU A 74 -0.67 15.03 8.76
CA LEU A 74 -1.98 15.66 8.53
C LEU A 74 -2.55 16.28 9.80
N GLU A 75 -2.37 15.63 10.95
CA GLU A 75 -2.78 16.16 12.25
C GLU A 75 -2.02 17.46 12.57
N GLU A 76 -0.70 17.47 12.36
CA GLU A 76 0.14 18.64 12.56
C GLU A 76 -0.27 19.81 11.65
N VAL A 77 -0.43 19.55 10.35
CA VAL A 77 -0.85 20.58 9.39
C VAL A 77 -2.25 21.11 9.72
N THR A 78 -3.18 20.22 10.08
CA THR A 78 -4.56 20.62 10.43
C THR A 78 -4.56 21.48 11.68
N ASN A 79 -3.86 21.05 12.74
CA ASN A 79 -3.76 21.79 14.00
C ASN A 79 -3.08 23.15 13.82
N ASN A 80 -2.02 23.21 13.00
CA ASN A 80 -1.33 24.47 12.72
C ASN A 80 -2.22 25.46 11.96
N GLN A 81 -2.91 25.01 10.90
CA GLN A 81 -3.88 25.83 10.16
C GLN A 81 -5.03 26.30 11.06
N LEU A 82 -5.46 25.46 11.98
CA LEU A 82 -6.41 25.77 13.05
C LEU A 82 -5.98 26.93 13.92
N THR A 83 -4.75 26.89 14.42
CA THR A 83 -4.18 27.92 15.28
C THR A 83 -4.13 29.25 14.53
N VAL A 84 -3.73 29.23 13.26
CA VAL A 84 -3.72 30.42 12.38
C VAL A 84 -5.13 30.97 12.18
N ILE A 85 -6.12 30.12 11.91
CA ILE A 85 -7.52 30.55 11.74
C ILE A 85 -8.09 31.10 13.04
N MET A 86 -7.88 30.44 14.19
CA MET A 86 -8.31 30.94 15.49
C MET A 86 -7.72 32.32 15.76
N LEU A 87 -6.40 32.51 15.55
CA LEU A 87 -5.75 33.80 15.69
C LEU A 87 -6.30 34.87 14.74
N SER A 88 -6.68 34.48 13.51
CA SER A 88 -7.20 35.41 12.50
C SER A 88 -8.68 35.79 12.71
N VAL A 89 -9.49 34.91 13.32
CA VAL A 89 -10.95 35.13 13.51
C VAL A 89 -11.27 35.75 14.87
N SER A 90 -10.35 35.69 15.84
CA SER A 90 -10.47 36.36 17.14
C SER A 90 -10.80 37.86 17.04
N ASP A 91 -10.56 38.51 15.89
CA ASP A 91 -10.82 39.93 15.69
C ASP A 91 -12.21 40.31 15.14
N THR A 92 -13.05 39.43 14.57
CA THR A 92 -14.22 39.93 13.80
C THR A 92 -15.56 39.17 13.75
N ALA A 93 -15.71 37.88 14.10
CA ALA A 93 -17.06 37.25 14.03
C ALA A 93 -17.23 35.96 14.85
N LYS A 94 -17.94 36.03 15.99
CA LYS A 94 -18.26 34.89 16.86
C LYS A 94 -19.07 33.73 16.21
N PRO A 95 -20.10 33.95 15.37
CA PRO A 95 -20.92 32.85 14.86
C PRO A 95 -20.23 31.99 13.78
N LYS A 96 -19.31 32.58 12.98
CA LYS A 96 -18.51 31.81 12.02
C LYS A 96 -17.46 30.93 12.69
N LEU A 97 -17.11 31.23 13.94
CA LEU A 97 -16.08 30.55 14.73
C LEU A 97 -16.54 29.15 15.14
N GLU A 98 -17.81 28.97 15.53
CA GLU A 98 -18.37 27.66 15.92
C GLU A 98 -18.50 26.68 14.73
N GLU A 99 -18.92 27.18 13.57
CA GLU A 99 -18.99 26.38 12.33
C GLU A 99 -17.60 25.94 11.87
N LEU A 100 -16.62 26.85 11.91
CA LEU A 100 -15.22 26.54 11.64
C LEU A 100 -14.67 25.52 12.64
N GLN A 101 -14.92 25.70 13.93
CA GLN A 101 -14.47 24.78 14.98
C GLN A 101 -15.08 23.37 14.79
N THR A 102 -16.35 23.31 14.36
CA THR A 102 -17.03 22.04 14.05
C THR A 102 -16.48 21.37 12.79
N ALA A 103 -16.28 22.13 11.71
CA ALA A 103 -15.73 21.62 10.46
C ALA A 103 -14.31 21.06 10.67
N VAL A 104 -13.51 21.77 11.44
CA VAL A 104 -12.18 21.36 11.83
C VAL A 104 -12.21 20.12 12.73
N SER A 105 -13.04 20.10 13.76
CA SER A 105 -13.14 18.94 14.66
C SER A 105 -13.48 17.67 13.87
N LYS A 106 -14.33 17.80 12.84
CA LYS A 106 -14.60 16.72 11.87
C LYS A 106 -13.36 16.35 11.04
N ILE A 107 -12.58 17.30 10.54
CA ILE A 107 -11.33 17.03 9.80
C ILE A 107 -10.32 16.30 10.70
N SER A 108 -10.09 16.80 11.92
CA SER A 108 -9.20 16.17 12.89
C SER A 108 -9.66 14.75 13.24
N THR A 109 -10.97 14.54 13.45
CA THR A 109 -11.53 13.20 13.68
C THR A 109 -11.32 12.29 12.47
N LEU A 110 -11.57 12.77 11.25
CA LEU A 110 -11.36 11.99 10.03
C LEU A 110 -9.90 11.59 9.84
N VAL A 111 -8.97 12.52 10.06
CA VAL A 111 -7.52 12.25 10.06
C VAL A 111 -7.16 11.25 11.15
N ASN A 112 -7.78 11.35 12.33
CA ASN A 112 -7.55 10.41 13.43
C ASN A 112 -8.17 9.02 13.22
N THR A 113 -9.16 8.89 12.34
CA THR A 113 -9.71 7.58 11.95
C THR A 113 -9.05 7.01 10.69
N LEU A 114 -8.04 7.70 10.16
CA LEU A 114 -7.40 7.35 8.90
C LEU A 114 -6.63 6.03 9.04
N SER A 115 -7.12 5.04 8.29
CA SER A 115 -6.63 3.67 8.17
C SER A 115 -6.67 3.23 6.69
N GLU A 116 -6.05 2.09 6.37
CA GLU A 116 -6.11 1.54 5.00
C GLU A 116 -7.57 1.33 4.52
N GLU A 117 -8.45 0.88 5.42
CA GLU A 117 -9.87 0.69 5.11
C GLU A 117 -10.59 2.03 4.85
N SER A 118 -10.27 3.07 5.63
CA SER A 118 -10.81 4.41 5.40
C SER A 118 -10.33 5.01 4.06
N LEU A 119 -9.08 4.74 3.67
CA LEU A 119 -8.51 5.21 2.41
C LEU A 119 -9.15 4.50 1.21
N ARG A 120 -9.34 3.18 1.30
CA ARG A 120 -10.04 2.40 0.27
C ARG A 120 -11.48 2.83 0.11
N SER A 121 -12.20 3.00 1.22
CA SER A 121 -13.59 3.47 1.19
C SER A 121 -13.71 4.90 0.66
N TRP A 122 -12.78 5.80 0.98
CA TRP A 122 -12.70 7.14 0.40
C TRP A 122 -12.49 7.10 -1.10
N LYS A 123 -11.51 6.32 -1.59
CA LYS A 123 -11.25 6.15 -3.01
C LYS A 123 -12.49 5.64 -3.74
N ALA A 124 -13.13 4.60 -3.21
CA ALA A 124 -14.35 4.02 -3.79
C ALA A 124 -15.55 4.99 -3.75
N ARG A 125 -15.63 5.90 -2.77
CA ARG A 125 -16.68 6.93 -2.72
C ARG A 125 -16.42 8.03 -3.75
N TYR A 126 -15.18 8.50 -3.86
CA TYR A 126 -14.80 9.55 -4.80
C TYR A 126 -14.91 9.10 -6.26
N GLU A 127 -14.53 7.85 -6.54
CA GLU A 127 -14.66 7.24 -7.86
C GLU A 127 -16.13 7.13 -8.30
N ARG A 128 -17.04 6.77 -7.38
CA ARG A 128 -18.49 6.79 -7.63
C ARG A 128 -19.02 8.21 -7.89
N VAL A 129 -18.53 9.20 -7.16
CA VAL A 129 -18.92 10.61 -7.36
C VAL A 129 -18.43 11.11 -8.71
N LEU A 130 -17.17 10.88 -9.07
CA LEU A 130 -16.61 11.22 -10.38
C LEU A 130 -17.41 10.59 -11.53
N GLN A 131 -17.70 9.29 -11.44
CA GLN A 131 -18.53 8.60 -12.44
C GLN A 131 -19.96 9.16 -12.53
N SER A 132 -20.52 9.66 -11.43
CA SER A 132 -21.84 10.30 -11.43
C SER A 132 -21.84 11.71 -12.04
N LEU A 133 -20.69 12.40 -12.00
CA LEU A 133 -20.50 13.71 -12.60
C LEU A 133 -20.19 13.64 -14.11
N GLU A 134 -19.51 12.59 -14.56
CA GLU A 134 -19.25 12.35 -15.99
C GLU A 134 -20.47 11.85 -16.77
N LYS A 135 -21.48 11.29 -16.08
CA LYS A 135 -22.73 10.82 -16.68
C LYS A 135 -23.82 11.89 -16.82
N LYS A 136 -23.52 13.14 -16.49
CA LYS A 136 -24.45 14.27 -16.50
C LYS A 136 -23.99 15.35 -17.47
#